data_AF-A0A653C373-F1
#
_entry.id   AF-A0A653C373-F1
#
_cell.length_a   1.000
_cell.length_b   1.000
_cell.length_c   1.000
_cell.angle_alpha   90.00
_cell.angle_beta   90.00
_cell.angle_gamma   90.00
#
_symmetry.space_group_name_H-M   'P 1'
#
loop_
_entity.id
_entity.type
_entity.pdbx_description
1 polymer ?
#
loop_
_entity_poly.entity_id
_entity_poly.type
_entity_poly.pdbx_seq_one_letter_code
_entity_poly.pdbx_strand_id
1 'polypeptide(L)'
;MYQHLPLEIIYIEGRLFTIKQVHKQPISMNSEENKRKRAGYVTALNRYIELGKQIVWIDETNFNLFCRRTRGRFRVGVRAVQHLPAARGPNVHLIGAISPAGVVTMELRKGSFSSASANIWITNLLQRW
;
A
#
# COMPACT_ATOMS: atom_id res chain seq x y z
N MET A 1 -30.17 -21.22 2.49
CA MET A 1 -28.72 -21.25 2.79
C MET A 1 -27.98 -21.39 1.46
N TYR A 2 -27.81 -20.30 0.72
CA TYR A 2 -27.08 -20.32 -0.56
C TYR A 2 -25.65 -19.86 -0.28
N GLN A 3 -24.72 -20.79 -0.20
CA GLN A 3 -23.30 -20.48 -0.15
C GLN A 3 -22.93 -19.79 -1.47
N HIS A 4 -22.49 -18.55 -1.37
CA HIS A 4 -21.76 -17.87 -2.43
C HIS A 4 -20.55 -18.73 -2.82
N LEU A 5 -20.62 -19.44 -3.93
CA LEU A 5 -19.44 -19.93 -4.64
C LEU A 5 -18.99 -18.79 -5.56
N PRO A 6 -17.91 -18.05 -5.25
CA PRO A 6 -17.32 -17.16 -6.22
C PRO A 6 -16.35 -17.97 -7.08
N LEU A 7 -16.21 -17.53 -8.33
CA LEU A 7 -15.25 -17.99 -9.34
C LEU A 7 -15.79 -19.12 -10.22
N GLU A 8 -15.95 -18.77 -11.50
CA GLU A 8 -16.30 -19.69 -12.58
C GLU A 8 -15.33 -20.87 -12.58
N ILE A 9 -15.89 -22.07 -12.60
CA ILE A 9 -15.14 -23.32 -12.66
C ILE A 9 -15.14 -23.79 -14.11
N ILE A 10 -13.96 -24.08 -14.66
CA ILE A 10 -13.78 -24.51 -16.05
C ILE A 10 -13.13 -25.90 -16.05
N TYR A 11 -13.57 -26.77 -16.94
CA TYR A 11 -12.91 -28.04 -17.24
C TYR A 11 -12.00 -27.89 -18.45
N ILE A 12 -10.71 -28.24 -18.28
CA ILE A 12 -9.72 -28.26 -19.36
C ILE A 12 -9.01 -29.61 -19.28
N GLU A 13 -9.00 -30.39 -20.37
CA GLU A 13 -8.36 -31.72 -20.45
C GLU A 13 -8.74 -32.67 -19.29
N GLY A 14 -10.02 -32.69 -18.90
CA GLY A 14 -10.50 -33.53 -17.81
C GLY A 14 -10.08 -33.10 -16.40
N ARG A 15 -9.50 -31.90 -16.25
CA ARG A 15 -9.10 -31.32 -14.96
C ARG A 15 -9.95 -30.11 -14.61
N LEU A 16 -10.22 -29.96 -13.31
CA LEU A 16 -11.00 -28.86 -12.74
C LEU A 16 -10.09 -27.65 -12.48
N PHE A 17 -10.39 -26.52 -13.09
CA PHE A 17 -9.72 -25.26 -12.84
C PHE A 17 -10.69 -24.23 -12.29
N THR A 18 -10.21 -23.41 -11.37
CA THR A 18 -10.93 -22.24 -10.87
C THR A 18 -10.27 -21.00 -11.44
N ILE A 19 -11.05 -20.09 -12.03
CA ILE A 19 -10.52 -18.81 -12.49
C ILE A 19 -10.09 -17.99 -11.27
N LYS A 20 -8.80 -17.70 -11.15
CA LYS A 20 -8.24 -16.83 -10.09
C LYS A 20 -7.82 -15.50 -10.68
N GLN A 21 -7.88 -14.44 -9.88
CA GLN A 21 -7.27 -13.18 -10.29
C GLN A 21 -5.76 -13.34 -10.39
N VAL A 22 -5.20 -12.88 -11.51
CA VAL A 22 -3.75 -12.89 -11.73
C VAL A 22 -3.11 -11.83 -10.86
N HIS A 23 -2.26 -12.26 -9.93
CA HIS A 23 -1.42 -11.36 -9.15
C HIS A 23 -0.21 -10.92 -9.97
N LYS A 24 -0.12 -9.62 -10.28
CA LYS A 24 1.00 -9.05 -11.04
C LYS A 24 2.17 -8.77 -10.09
N GLN A 25 3.30 -9.45 -10.31
CA GLN A 25 4.55 -9.16 -9.60
C GLN A 25 5.56 -8.55 -10.56
N PRO A 26 6.16 -7.38 -10.24
CA PRO A 26 7.28 -6.86 -11.00
C PRO A 26 8.45 -7.86 -10.96
N ILE A 27 9.05 -8.15 -12.11
CA ILE A 27 10.21 -9.07 -12.22
C ILE A 27 11.36 -8.59 -11.32
N SER A 28 11.55 -7.27 -11.23
CA SER A 28 12.55 -6.65 -10.37
C SER A 28 12.31 -6.90 -8.88
N MET A 29 11.08 -7.11 -8.42
CA MET A 29 10.77 -7.28 -6.99
C MET A 29 11.43 -8.52 -6.38
N ASN A 30 11.57 -9.59 -7.17
CA ASN A 30 12.10 -10.87 -6.73
C ASN A 30 13.40 -11.27 -7.44
N SER A 31 14.15 -10.31 -7.97
CA SER A 31 15.51 -10.58 -8.42
C SER A 31 16.37 -11.09 -7.27
N GLU A 32 17.31 -12.00 -7.55
CA GLU A 32 18.24 -12.53 -6.53
C GLU A 32 19.03 -11.41 -5.84
N GLU A 33 19.38 -10.36 -6.58
CA GLU A 33 20.02 -9.17 -6.03
C GLU A 33 19.14 -8.48 -4.96
N ASN A 34 17.84 -8.28 -5.24
CA ASN A 34 16.93 -7.63 -4.29
C ASN A 34 16.58 -8.54 -3.11
N LYS A 35 16.58 -9.86 -3.29
CA LYS A 35 16.51 -10.81 -2.16
C LYS A 35 17.75 -10.69 -1.27
N ARG A 36 18.95 -10.62 -1.85
CA ARG A 36 20.20 -10.45 -1.09
C ARG A 36 20.24 -9.13 -0.33
N LYS A 37 19.81 -8.03 -0.95
CA LYS A 37 19.68 -6.72 -0.28
C LYS A 37 18.70 -6.77 0.90
N ARG A 38 17.53 -7.40 0.73
CA ARG A 38 16.55 -7.59 1.81
C ARG A 38 17.11 -8.44 2.96
N ALA A 39 17.81 -9.52 2.65
CA ALA A 39 18.47 -10.35 3.67
C ALA A 39 19.51 -9.53 4.47
N GLY A 40 20.37 -8.77 3.78
CA GLY A 40 21.35 -7.90 4.43
C GLY A 40 20.71 -6.84 5.34
N TYR A 41 19.61 -6.23 4.89
CA TYR A 41 18.84 -5.27 5.69
C TYR A 41 18.28 -5.91 6.96
N VAL A 42 17.64 -7.09 6.86
CA VAL A 42 17.06 -7.78 8.03
C VAL A 42 18.15 -8.18 9.02
N THR A 43 19.28 -8.70 8.56
CA THR A 43 20.41 -9.04 9.43
C THR A 43 20.94 -7.81 10.18
N ALA A 44 21.09 -6.67 9.49
CA ALA A 44 21.52 -5.43 10.13
C ALA A 44 20.49 -4.91 11.15
N LEU A 45 19.20 -4.96 10.80
CA LEU A 45 18.11 -4.57 11.69
C LEU A 45 18.09 -5.40 12.97
N ASN A 46 18.21 -6.73 12.86
CA ASN A 46 18.26 -7.63 14.01
C ASN A 46 19.45 -7.31 14.92
N ARG A 47 20.63 -7.05 14.35
CA ARG A 47 21.80 -6.63 15.13
C ARG A 47 21.54 -5.34 15.92
N TYR A 48 20.86 -4.35 15.34
CA TYR A 48 20.54 -3.11 16.06
C TYR A 48 19.52 -3.35 17.18
N ILE A 49 18.55 -4.24 16.97
CA ILE A 49 17.60 -4.65 18.00
C ILE A 49 18.32 -5.33 19.17
N GLU A 50 19.25 -6.26 18.88
CA GLU A 50 20.07 -6.93 19.90
C GLU A 50 20.93 -5.95 20.70
N LEU A 51 21.42 -4.89 20.07
CA LEU A 51 22.16 -3.80 20.73
C LEU A 51 21.27 -2.86 21.56
N GLY A 52 19.97 -3.16 21.67
CA GLY A 52 19.01 -2.32 22.40
C GLY A 52 18.77 -0.96 21.74
N LYS A 53 19.05 -0.81 20.44
CA LYS A 53 18.75 0.43 19.72
C LYS A 53 17.25 0.55 19.49
N GLN A 54 16.76 1.76 19.67
CA GLN A 54 15.37 2.07 19.34
C GLN A 54 15.23 2.24 17.83
N ILE A 55 14.29 1.50 17.25
CA ILE A 55 14.03 1.53 15.82
C ILE A 55 12.81 2.41 15.56
N VAL A 56 12.92 3.30 14.57
CA VAL A 56 11.82 4.12 14.06
C VAL A 56 11.71 3.87 12.56
N TRP A 57 10.53 3.42 12.13
CA TRP A 57 10.18 3.27 10.72
C TRP A 57 9.47 4.52 10.25
N ILE A 58 9.94 5.10 9.15
CA ILE A 58 9.38 6.28 8.52
C ILE A 58 8.91 5.88 7.13
N ASP A 59 7.69 6.26 6.78
CA ASP A 59 7.17 6.05 5.43
C ASP A 59 6.20 7.17 5.03
N GLU A 60 6.07 7.36 3.72
CA GLU A 60 5.11 8.28 3.11
C GLU A 60 4.14 7.49 2.24
N THR A 61 2.84 7.73 2.44
CA THR A 61 1.79 7.13 1.62
C THR A 61 0.87 8.19 1.04
N ASN A 62 0.38 7.94 -0.18
CA ASN A 62 -0.51 8.84 -0.91
C ASN A 62 -1.93 8.26 -0.93
N PHE A 63 -2.87 9.02 -0.40
CA PHE A 63 -4.29 8.74 -0.45
C PHE A 63 -4.97 9.58 -1.51
N ASN A 64 -5.52 8.93 -2.53
CA ASN A 64 -6.44 9.57 -3.44
C ASN A 64 -7.81 9.69 -2.76
N LEU A 65 -8.27 10.92 -2.51
CA LEU A 65 -9.57 11.17 -1.90
C LEU A 65 -10.75 10.89 -2.85
N PHE A 66 -10.47 10.56 -4.11
CA PHE A 66 -11.46 10.11 -5.06
C PHE A 66 -11.94 8.69 -4.74
N CYS A 67 -12.95 8.59 -3.88
CA CYS A 67 -13.62 7.34 -3.59
C CYS A 67 -14.67 7.01 -4.66
N ARG A 68 -14.50 5.90 -5.40
CA ARG A 68 -15.51 5.40 -6.35
C ARG A 68 -15.99 4.01 -5.94
N ARG A 69 -17.31 3.78 -6.06
CA ARG A 69 -17.84 2.42 -6.07
C ARG A 69 -17.48 1.74 -7.39
N THR A 70 -16.83 0.58 -7.32
CA THR A 70 -16.52 -0.24 -8.50
C THR A 70 -17.77 -0.92 -9.07
N ARG A 71 -18.83 -1.06 -8.25
CA ARG A 71 -20.11 -1.68 -8.61
C ARG A 71 -21.27 -0.76 -8.26
N GLY A 72 -22.16 -0.54 -9.22
CA GLY A 72 -23.45 0.14 -9.05
C GLY A 72 -24.61 -0.81 -9.27
N ARG A 73 -25.83 -0.42 -8.87
CA ARG A 73 -27.07 -1.14 -9.19
C ARG A 73 -27.77 -0.41 -10.33
N PHE A 74 -28.21 -1.14 -11.33
CA PHE A 74 -28.98 -0.60 -12.45
C PHE A 74 -29.96 -1.66 -12.97
N ARG A 75 -30.94 -1.23 -13.79
CA ARG A 75 -31.87 -2.15 -14.46
C ARG A 75 -31.12 -3.16 -15.32
N VAL A 76 -31.60 -4.41 -15.31
CA VAL A 76 -31.05 -5.51 -16.11
C VAL A 76 -31.06 -5.12 -17.60
N GLY A 77 -29.98 -5.43 -18.32
CA GLY A 77 -29.83 -5.10 -19.74
C GLY A 77 -29.37 -3.67 -20.03
N VAL A 78 -29.19 -2.82 -19.01
CA VAL A 78 -28.73 -1.44 -19.20
C VAL A 78 -27.44 -1.19 -18.44
N ARG A 79 -26.52 -0.46 -19.07
CA ARG A 79 -25.23 -0.11 -18.49
C ARG A 79 -25.41 0.79 -17.28
N ALA A 80 -24.82 0.41 -16.15
CA ALA A 80 -24.67 1.30 -15.01
C ALA A 80 -23.65 2.40 -15.35
N VAL A 81 -24.10 3.64 -15.50
CA VAL A 81 -23.26 4.80 -15.81
C VAL A 81 -23.25 5.76 -14.62
N GLN A 82 -22.06 6.21 -14.23
CA GLN A 82 -21.86 7.28 -13.26
C GLN A 82 -21.19 8.46 -13.96
N HIS A 83 -21.84 9.63 -13.95
CA HIS A 83 -21.25 10.86 -14.46
C HIS A 83 -20.34 11.48 -13.41
N LEU A 84 -19.13 11.85 -13.81
CA LEU A 84 -18.10 12.38 -12.92
C LEU A 84 -17.46 13.62 -13.55
N PRO A 85 -16.99 14.58 -12.73
CA PRO A 85 -16.18 15.68 -13.22
C PRO A 85 -14.90 15.17 -13.89
N ALA A 86 -14.40 15.89 -14.90
CA ALA A 86 -13.14 15.55 -15.58
C ALA A 86 -11.88 15.77 -14.70
N ALA A 87 -12.01 16.46 -13.57
CA ALA A 87 -10.90 16.75 -12.68
C ALA A 87 -10.47 15.51 -11.88
N ARG A 88 -9.16 15.24 -11.81
CA ARG A 88 -8.59 14.26 -10.88
C ARG A 88 -8.90 14.72 -9.45
N GLY A 89 -9.44 13.82 -8.63
CA GLY A 89 -9.70 14.13 -7.23
C GLY A 89 -8.43 14.51 -6.47
N PRO A 90 -8.56 15.26 -5.35
CA PRO A 90 -7.41 15.69 -4.58
C PRO A 90 -6.66 14.49 -3.98
N ASN A 91 -5.33 14.55 -4.04
CA ASN A 91 -4.45 13.61 -3.36
C ASN A 91 -3.98 14.21 -2.04
N VAL A 92 -3.93 13.37 -1.01
CA VAL A 92 -3.40 13.72 0.31
C VAL A 92 -2.21 12.82 0.60
N HIS A 93 -1.10 13.44 1.01
CA HIS A 93 0.09 12.73 1.43
C HIS A 93 0.07 12.61 2.95
N LEU A 94 0.34 11.42 3.46
CA LEU A 94 0.55 11.14 4.88
C LEU A 94 2.00 10.70 5.04
N ILE A 95 2.78 11.42 5.82
CA ILE A 95 4.07 10.96 6.32
C ILE A 95 3.91 10.55 7.79
N GLY A 96 4.47 9.40 8.14
CA GLY A 96 4.35 8.85 9.48
C GLY A 96 5.65 8.24 9.96
N ALA A 97 5.89 8.34 11.27
CA ALA A 97 6.93 7.61 11.97
C ALA A 97 6.29 6.70 13.01
N ILE A 98 6.73 5.43 13.04
CA ILE A 98 6.24 4.40 13.96
C ILE A 98 7.46 3.75 14.63
N SER A 99 7.32 3.42 15.90
CA SER A 99 8.29 2.65 16.68
C SER A 99 7.61 1.42 17.29
N PRO A 100 8.35 0.48 17.92
CA PRO A 100 7.74 -0.63 18.65
C PRO A 100 6.77 -0.19 19.77
N ALA A 101 6.93 1.03 20.29
CA ALA A 101 6.04 1.61 21.31
C ALA A 101 4.75 2.21 20.73
N GLY A 102 4.65 2.35 19.40
CA GLY A 102 3.49 2.93 18.72
C GLY A 102 3.84 4.06 17.76
N VAL A 103 2.82 4.84 17.40
CA VAL A 103 2.96 5.97 16.48
C VAL A 103 3.69 7.11 17.16
N VAL A 104 4.77 7.58 16.52
CA VAL A 104 5.58 8.69 17.01
C VAL A 104 4.98 10.02 16.58
N THR A 105 4.76 10.18 15.28
CA THR A 105 4.19 11.37 14.69
C THR A 105 3.60 11.02 13.34
N MET A 106 2.55 11.74 12.96
CA MET A 106 1.88 11.64 11.68
C MET A 106 1.51 13.04 11.22
N GLU A 107 1.79 13.35 9.95
CA GLU A 107 1.43 14.62 9.36
C GLU A 107 0.71 14.41 8.02
N LEU A 108 -0.47 15.00 7.91
CA LEU A 108 -1.23 15.07 6.67
C LEU A 108 -0.86 16.34 5.91
N ARG A 109 -0.58 16.21 4.62
CA ARG A 109 -0.30 17.36 3.76
C ARG A 109 -1.02 17.28 2.43
N LYS A 110 -1.47 18.44 1.97
CA LYS A 110 -2.00 18.63 0.61
C LYS A 110 -0.83 18.99 -0.30
N GLY A 111 -0.57 18.15 -1.31
CA GLY A 111 0.60 18.28 -2.19
C GLY A 111 1.78 17.40 -1.78
N SER A 112 2.80 17.30 -2.63
CA SER A 112 3.96 16.43 -2.44
C SER A 112 4.96 16.97 -1.42
N PHE A 113 5.66 16.07 -0.73
CA PHE A 113 6.81 16.44 0.09
C PHE A 113 7.97 16.89 -0.78
N SER A 114 8.46 18.11 -0.56
CA SER A 114 9.77 18.53 -1.05
C SER A 114 10.85 18.04 -0.10
N SER A 115 12.06 17.79 -0.60
CA SER A 115 13.19 17.34 0.21
C SER A 115 13.47 18.25 1.41
N ALA A 116 13.33 19.57 1.23
CA ALA A 116 13.46 20.55 2.30
C ALA A 116 12.42 20.35 3.42
N SER A 117 11.15 20.13 3.05
CA SER A 117 10.11 19.89 4.04
C SER A 117 10.22 18.54 4.73
N ALA A 118 10.70 17.51 4.03
CA ALA A 118 11.00 16.22 4.64
C ALA A 118 12.12 16.34 5.68
N ASN A 119 13.17 17.11 5.40
CA ASN A 119 14.27 17.34 6.36
C ASN A 119 13.81 18.08 7.61
N ILE A 120 12.94 19.08 7.46
CA ILE A 120 12.34 19.79 8.61
C ILE A 120 11.50 18.81 9.44
N TRP A 121 10.69 17.98 8.78
CA TRP A 121 9.87 16.98 9.46
C TRP A 121 10.72 15.95 10.23
N ILE A 122 11.80 15.45 9.62
CA ILE A 122 12.75 14.53 10.27
C ILE A 122 13.44 15.21 11.46
N THR A 123 13.87 16.47 11.31
CA THR A 123 14.47 17.22 12.43
C THR A 123 13.49 17.34 13.59
N ASN A 124 12.24 17.69 13.32
CA ASN A 124 11.19 17.79 14.34
C ASN A 124 10.88 16.43 14.99
N LEU A 125 10.92 15.35 14.21
CA LEU A 125 10.77 13.99 14.71
C LEU A 125 11.89 13.65 15.71
N LEU A 126 13.14 13.94 15.37
CA LEU A 126 14.29 13.69 16.24
C LEU A 126 14.31 14.54 17.51
N GLN A 127 13.69 15.72 17.50
CA GLN A 127 13.56 16.58 18.68
C GLN A 127 12.47 16.12 19.67
N ARG A 128 11.50 15.33 19.21
CA ARG A 128 10.40 14.80 20.05
C ARG A 128 10.78 13.51 20.78
N TRP A 129 12.03 13.10 20.66
CA TRP A 129 12.52 11.78 21.02
C TRP A 129 13.67 11.87 22.02
#